data_AF-A0AAV6RQ48-F1
#
_entry.id   AF-A0AAV6RQ48-F1
#
_cell.length_a   1.000
_cell.length_b   1.000
_cell.length_c   1.000
_cell.angle_alpha   90.00
_cell.angle_beta   90.00
_cell.angle_gamma   90.00
#
_symmetry.space_group_name_H-M   'P 1'
#
loop_
_entity.id
_entity.type
_entity.pdbx_description
1 polymer ?
#
loop_
_entity_poly.entity_id
_entity_poly.type
_entity_poly.pdbx_seq_one_letter_code
_entity_poly.pdbx_strand_id
1 'polypeptide(L)'
;MSDSFHFRSTAPEYRCFDLLAVQPTTEKLFHAACMVYDIDIICVSVTERLPFFFKRAPVNGAIDRGVVFEVSYSAAIRDSTMRRYTIANAISLIECCKGKSVMVSSAAEKALELRGPYDVTNLSLLFGLSDKDCKEAVSSTCRSVLLHGETRKTASGIIYTVKSCSEASDQQEAPPQSETCEAPPSKKQKSSVTE
;
A
#
# COMPACT_ATOMS: atom_id res chain seq x y z
N MET A 1 15.54 29.66 -7.94
CA MET A 1 16.01 28.28 -7.68
C MET A 1 15.45 27.90 -6.32
N SER A 2 14.40 27.09 -6.28
CA SER A 2 13.77 26.71 -5.02
C SER A 2 14.66 25.66 -4.33
N ASP A 3 15.14 25.98 -3.14
CA ASP A 3 16.02 25.10 -2.37
C ASP A 3 15.31 23.79 -2.02
N SER A 4 16.01 22.67 -2.20
CA SER A 4 15.54 21.30 -1.88
C SER A 4 15.30 21.05 -0.38
N PHE A 5 15.33 22.09 0.46
CA PHE A 5 15.33 22.04 1.93
C PHE A 5 13.99 22.42 2.57
N HIS A 6 12.91 22.58 1.79
CA HIS A 6 11.63 22.97 2.39
C HIS A 6 10.98 21.84 3.20
N PHE A 7 11.21 20.57 2.81
CA PHE A 7 10.67 19.43 3.55
C PHE A 7 11.48 19.20 4.84
N ARG A 8 10.79 19.31 5.98
CA ARG A 8 11.35 19.12 7.31
C ARG A 8 10.83 17.81 7.90
N SER A 9 11.57 16.72 7.69
CA SER A 9 11.19 15.36 8.12
C SER A 9 10.61 15.26 9.54
N THR A 10 11.13 16.04 10.50
CA THR A 10 10.72 15.98 11.91
C THR A 10 9.80 17.12 12.36
N ALA A 11 9.22 17.87 11.42
CA ALA A 11 8.32 18.97 11.75
C ALA A 11 7.11 18.45 12.57
N PRO A 12 6.72 19.15 13.65
CA PRO A 12 5.61 18.74 14.50
C PRO A 12 4.28 18.73 13.73
N GLU A 13 4.17 19.55 12.69
CA GLU A 13 3.02 19.65 11.78
C GLU A 13 2.69 18.31 11.09
N TYR A 14 3.67 17.44 10.88
CA TYR A 14 3.46 16.17 10.20
C TYR A 14 3.00 15.05 11.14
N ARG A 15 3.07 15.24 12.46
CA ARG A 15 2.72 14.21 13.44
C ARG A 15 1.22 13.92 13.50
N CYS A 16 0.37 14.83 13.02
CA CYS A 16 -1.07 14.60 12.96
C CYS A 16 -1.49 13.66 11.81
N PHE A 17 -0.63 13.39 10.83
CA PHE A 17 -0.94 12.54 9.68
C PHE A 17 -0.36 11.12 9.84
N ASP A 18 -1.17 10.10 9.53
CA ASP A 18 -0.76 8.69 9.53
C ASP A 18 0.26 8.36 8.44
N LEU A 19 0.05 8.88 7.24
CA LEU A 19 0.91 8.67 6.08
C LEU A 19 1.40 10.00 5.53
N LEU A 20 2.67 10.04 5.11
CA LEU A 20 3.25 11.15 4.37
C LEU A 20 3.62 10.70 2.96
N ALA A 21 3.07 11.39 1.98
CA ALA A 21 3.37 11.22 0.58
C ALA A 21 3.93 12.52 0.01
N VAL A 22 4.91 12.41 -0.89
CA VAL A 22 5.44 13.58 -1.63
C VAL A 22 5.42 13.31 -3.13
N GLN A 23 5.12 14.36 -3.90
CA GLN A 23 5.12 14.33 -5.35
C GLN A 23 6.26 15.21 -5.90
N PRO A 24 7.45 14.64 -6.14
CA PRO A 24 8.58 15.39 -6.68
C PRO A 24 8.36 15.73 -8.16
N THR A 25 8.57 17.00 -8.52
CA THR A 25 8.44 17.50 -9.90
C THR A 25 9.79 17.71 -10.59
N THR A 26 10.90 17.62 -9.85
CA THR A 26 12.26 17.81 -10.38
C THR A 26 13.18 16.67 -9.98
N GLU A 27 14.23 16.43 -10.75
CA GLU A 27 15.21 15.37 -10.47
C GLU A 27 15.87 15.54 -9.08
N LYS A 28 16.19 16.78 -8.71
CA LYS A 28 16.82 17.10 -7.42
C LYS A 28 15.89 16.76 -6.24
N LEU A 29 14.60 17.09 -6.35
CA LEU A 29 13.61 16.75 -5.34
C LEU A 29 13.35 15.24 -5.30
N PHE A 30 13.30 14.57 -6.45
CA PHE A 30 13.17 13.12 -6.50
C PHE A 30 14.35 12.42 -5.80
N HIS A 31 15.58 12.86 -6.08
CA HIS A 31 16.76 12.33 -5.41
C HIS A 31 16.73 12.57 -3.89
N ALA A 32 16.36 13.78 -3.46
CA ALA A 32 16.24 14.11 -2.04
C ALA A 32 15.15 13.28 -1.34
N ALA A 33 14.00 13.08 -1.99
CA ALA A 33 12.91 12.23 -1.49
C ALA A 33 13.39 10.78 -1.31
N CYS A 34 14.13 10.27 -2.28
CA CYS A 34 14.68 8.91 -2.26
C CYS A 34 15.80 8.68 -1.24
N MET A 35 16.54 9.71 -0.83
CA MET A 35 17.72 9.54 0.05
C MET A 35 17.56 10.12 1.45
N VAL A 36 16.86 11.25 1.59
CA VAL A 36 16.92 12.10 2.79
C VAL A 36 15.57 12.23 3.50
N TYR A 37 14.47 12.27 2.74
CA TYR A 37 13.16 12.56 3.32
C TYR A 37 12.61 11.35 4.09
N ASP A 38 12.06 11.63 5.28
CA ASP A 38 11.37 10.65 6.11
C ASP A 38 9.88 10.64 5.74
N ILE A 39 9.55 9.81 4.76
CA ILE A 39 8.24 9.74 4.08
C ILE A 39 7.88 8.29 3.83
N ASP A 40 6.60 8.02 3.63
CA ASP A 40 6.10 6.67 3.40
C ASP A 40 5.92 6.38 1.90
N ILE A 41 5.50 7.40 1.14
CA ILE A 41 5.12 7.27 -0.27
C ILE A 41 5.80 8.34 -1.13
N ILE A 42 6.32 7.94 -2.29
CA ILE A 42 6.73 8.85 -3.36
C ILE A 42 5.74 8.71 -4.51
N CYS A 43 4.92 9.74 -4.72
CA CYS A 43 3.97 9.79 -5.82
C CYS A 43 4.69 10.20 -7.09
N VAL A 44 4.64 9.36 -8.13
CA VAL A 44 5.21 9.72 -9.43
C VAL A 44 4.15 10.44 -10.26
N SER A 45 4.44 11.68 -10.67
CA SER A 45 3.57 12.39 -11.61
C SER A 45 3.58 11.67 -12.97
N VAL A 46 2.42 11.14 -13.35
CA VAL A 46 2.23 10.32 -14.56
C VAL A 46 1.39 10.99 -15.64
N THR A 47 0.98 12.24 -15.41
CA THR A 47 0.09 13.00 -16.30
C THR A 47 0.85 13.68 -17.45
N GLU A 48 2.15 13.92 -17.29
CA GLU A 48 3.01 14.59 -18.25
C GLU A 48 4.32 13.83 -18.48
N ARG A 49 5.06 14.20 -19.52
CA ARG A 49 6.40 13.65 -19.74
C ARG A 49 7.30 14.09 -18.59
N LEU A 50 7.85 13.13 -17.85
CA LEU A 50 8.78 13.45 -16.77
C LEU A 50 10.01 14.19 -17.33
N PRO A 51 10.43 15.29 -16.71
CA PRO A 51 11.60 16.05 -17.15
C PRO A 51 12.92 15.39 -16.75
N PHE A 52 12.88 14.20 -16.14
CA PHE A 52 14.04 13.45 -15.65
C PHE A 52 13.82 11.94 -15.77
N PHE A 53 14.91 11.19 -15.62
CA PHE A 53 14.90 9.73 -15.64
C PHE A 53 15.13 9.15 -14.24
N PHE A 54 14.55 7.99 -13.96
CA PHE A 54 14.75 7.28 -12.70
C PHE A 54 16.15 6.66 -12.65
N LYS A 55 16.95 7.09 -11.69
CA LYS A 55 18.27 6.48 -11.41
C LYS A 55 18.12 5.33 -10.42
N ARG A 56 18.77 4.20 -10.71
CA ARG A 56 18.70 2.98 -9.87
C ARG A 56 19.18 3.18 -8.43
N ALA A 57 20.29 3.90 -8.24
CA ALA A 57 20.85 4.06 -6.89
C ALA A 57 19.89 4.80 -5.92
N PRO A 58 19.30 5.96 -6.28
CA PRO A 58 18.26 6.59 -5.46
C PRO A 58 17.04 5.69 -5.24
N VAL A 59 16.54 5.05 -6.30
CA VAL A 59 15.36 4.20 -6.20
C VAL A 59 15.58 3.05 -5.22
N ASN A 60 16.72 2.35 -5.31
CA ASN A 60 17.06 1.28 -4.37
C ASN A 60 17.23 1.81 -2.94
N GLY A 61 17.85 2.99 -2.76
CA GLY A 61 17.97 3.61 -1.44
C GLY A 61 16.62 3.96 -0.80
N ALA A 62 15.59 4.26 -1.61
CA ALA A 62 14.23 4.44 -1.11
C ALA A 62 13.58 3.09 -0.73
N ILE A 63 13.74 2.07 -1.58
CA ILE A 63 13.21 0.72 -1.36
C ILE A 63 13.78 0.10 -0.08
N ASP A 64 15.09 0.22 0.14
CA ASP A 64 15.78 -0.33 1.32
C ASP A 64 15.31 0.33 2.62
N ARG A 65 14.84 1.58 2.55
CA ARG A 65 14.24 2.30 3.69
C ARG A 65 12.76 1.96 3.91
N GLY A 66 12.13 1.21 3.01
CA GLY A 66 10.70 0.87 3.10
C GLY A 66 9.76 1.89 2.45
N VAL A 67 10.29 2.87 1.72
CA VAL A 67 9.48 3.85 0.96
C VAL A 67 8.89 3.18 -0.27
N VAL A 68 7.62 3.45 -0.55
CA VAL A 68 6.88 2.88 -1.69
C VAL A 68 6.62 3.93 -2.76
N PHE A 69 6.75 3.53 -4.02
CA PHE A 69 6.41 4.38 -5.15
C PHE A 69 4.94 4.18 -5.55
N GLU A 70 4.19 5.27 -5.62
CA GLU A 70 2.80 5.25 -6.05
C GLU A 70 2.67 5.60 -7.53
N VAL A 71 1.91 4.77 -8.26
CA VAL A 71 1.48 5.01 -9.64
C VAL A 71 -0.03 5.15 -9.67
N SER A 72 -0.53 6.36 -9.96
CA SER A 72 -1.96 6.63 -10.06
C SER A 72 -2.51 6.31 -11.45
N TYR A 73 -3.57 5.52 -11.55
CA TYR A 73 -4.09 5.11 -12.86
C TYR A 73 -5.15 6.03 -13.47
N SER A 74 -5.82 6.92 -12.71
CA SER A 74 -6.96 7.69 -13.25
C SER A 74 -6.58 8.56 -14.45
N ALA A 75 -5.35 9.08 -14.49
CA ALA A 75 -4.83 9.83 -15.64
C ALA A 75 -4.87 9.02 -16.95
N ALA A 76 -4.65 7.70 -16.89
CA ALA A 76 -4.72 6.82 -18.06
C ALA A 76 -6.15 6.57 -18.56
N ILE A 77 -7.15 6.75 -17.71
CA ILE A 77 -8.56 6.59 -18.05
C ILE A 77 -9.11 7.88 -18.66
N ARG A 78 -8.74 9.04 -18.11
CA ARG A 78 -9.29 10.36 -18.47
C ARG A 78 -8.98 10.78 -19.90
N ASP A 79 -7.73 10.64 -20.35
CA ASP A 79 -7.30 11.13 -21.66
C ASP A 79 -6.30 10.19 -22.34
N SER A 80 -6.37 10.13 -23.66
CA SER A 80 -5.52 9.26 -24.49
C SER A 80 -4.05 9.71 -24.55
N THR A 81 -3.78 11.00 -24.41
CA THR A 81 -2.42 11.54 -24.36
C THR A 81 -1.82 11.31 -22.99
N MET A 82 -2.58 11.60 -21.92
CA MET A 82 -2.15 11.26 -20.55
C MET A 82 -1.89 9.76 -20.39
N ARG A 83 -2.71 8.89 -20.97
CA ARG A 83 -2.50 7.43 -20.99
C ARG A 83 -1.12 7.03 -21.51
N ARG A 84 -0.65 7.65 -22.60
CA ARG A 84 0.68 7.35 -23.17
C ARG A 84 1.78 7.73 -22.19
N TYR A 85 1.68 8.89 -21.55
CA TYR A 85 2.66 9.31 -20.53
C TYR A 85 2.61 8.43 -19.29
N THR A 86 1.42 8.08 -18.82
CA THR A 86 1.25 7.23 -17.64
C THR A 86 1.89 5.87 -17.83
N ILE A 87 1.61 5.20 -18.95
CA ILE A 87 2.19 3.89 -19.25
C ILE A 87 3.71 4.00 -19.41
N ALA A 88 4.21 4.98 -20.17
CA ALA A 88 5.64 5.13 -20.42
C ALA A 88 6.44 5.44 -19.14
N ASN A 89 5.94 6.35 -18.30
CA ASN A 89 6.58 6.73 -17.04
C ASN A 89 6.53 5.57 -16.04
N ALA A 90 5.41 4.84 -15.96
CA ALA A 90 5.27 3.69 -15.08
C ALA A 90 6.23 2.55 -15.47
N ILE A 91 6.35 2.22 -16.76
CA ILE A 91 7.32 1.25 -17.26
C ILE A 91 8.74 1.67 -16.87
N SER A 92 9.11 2.94 -17.09
CA SER A 92 10.44 3.45 -16.74
C SER A 92 10.75 3.33 -15.24
N LEU A 93 9.75 3.57 -14.37
CA LEU A 93 9.88 3.38 -12.94
C LEU A 93 10.04 1.89 -12.58
N ILE A 94 9.18 1.02 -13.12
CA ILE A 94 9.15 -0.40 -12.80
C ILE A 94 10.43 -1.12 -13.25
N GLU A 95 10.98 -0.77 -14.41
CA GLU A 95 12.30 -1.24 -14.87
C GLU A 95 13.44 -0.85 -13.93
N CYS A 96 13.31 0.32 -13.29
CA CYS A 96 14.27 0.83 -12.32
C CYS A 96 14.14 0.09 -10.98
N CYS A 97 12.91 -0.05 -10.47
CA CYS A 97 12.57 -0.76 -9.23
C CYS A 97 12.68 -2.28 -9.32
N LYS A 98 12.73 -2.84 -10.55
CA LYS A 98 12.56 -4.29 -10.82
C LYS A 98 11.27 -4.86 -10.22
N GLY A 99 10.19 -4.09 -10.27
CA GLY A 99 8.87 -4.47 -9.74
C GLY A 99 8.70 -4.40 -8.22
N LYS A 100 9.72 -3.98 -7.46
CA LYS A 100 9.67 -3.91 -5.99
C LYS A 100 9.10 -2.58 -5.49
N SER A 101 8.37 -2.63 -4.37
CA SER A 101 7.86 -1.47 -3.64
C SER A 101 7.10 -0.47 -4.52
N VAL A 102 6.24 -0.98 -5.41
CA VAL A 102 5.33 -0.18 -6.22
C VAL A 102 3.89 -0.45 -5.75
N MET A 103 3.13 0.62 -5.53
CA MET A 103 1.70 0.59 -5.23
C MET A 103 0.94 1.25 -6.37
N VAL A 104 -0.23 0.70 -6.70
CA VAL A 104 -1.12 1.28 -7.71
C VAL A 104 -2.35 1.85 -7.04
N SER A 105 -2.64 3.12 -7.31
CA SER A 105 -3.75 3.86 -6.71
C SER A 105 -4.66 4.44 -7.78
N SER A 106 -5.88 4.82 -7.40
CA SER A 106 -6.79 5.46 -8.34
C SER A 106 -6.49 6.94 -8.52
N ALA A 107 -6.22 7.70 -7.45
CA ALA A 107 -6.28 9.17 -7.46
C ALA A 107 -7.58 9.70 -8.11
N ALA A 108 -8.68 8.99 -7.87
CA ALA A 108 -9.97 9.28 -8.48
C ALA A 108 -10.57 10.57 -7.90
N GLU A 109 -10.99 11.48 -8.76
CA GLU A 109 -11.79 12.66 -8.38
C GLU A 109 -13.29 12.37 -8.53
N LYS A 110 -13.64 11.38 -9.36
CA LYS A 110 -15.02 10.99 -9.67
C LYS A 110 -15.22 9.51 -9.38
N ALA A 111 -16.40 9.14 -8.88
CA ALA A 111 -16.74 7.74 -8.59
C ALA A 111 -16.58 6.81 -9.82
N LEU A 112 -16.81 7.32 -11.03
CA LEU A 112 -16.70 6.57 -12.29
C LEU A 112 -15.25 6.19 -12.67
N GLU A 113 -14.25 6.74 -11.97
CA GLU A 113 -12.83 6.43 -12.17
C GLU A 113 -12.36 5.26 -11.30
N LEU A 114 -13.16 4.84 -10.32
CA LEU A 114 -12.85 3.67 -9.50
C LEU A 114 -12.98 2.38 -10.30
N ARG A 115 -12.11 1.42 -9.99
CA ARG A 115 -12.06 0.08 -10.61
C ARG A 115 -11.99 -0.98 -9.52
N GLY A 116 -12.48 -2.18 -9.84
CA GLY A 116 -12.32 -3.31 -8.93
C GLY A 116 -10.85 -3.65 -8.73
N PRO A 117 -10.45 -4.23 -7.58
CA PRO A 117 -9.04 -4.54 -7.30
C PRO A 117 -8.41 -5.50 -8.33
N TYR A 118 -9.20 -6.40 -8.91
CA TYR A 118 -8.74 -7.28 -9.99
C TYR A 118 -8.57 -6.53 -11.32
N ASP A 119 -9.40 -5.53 -11.62
CA ASP A 119 -9.21 -4.68 -12.79
C ASP A 119 -7.93 -3.83 -12.65
N VAL A 120 -7.65 -3.34 -11.44
CA VAL A 120 -6.41 -2.61 -11.13
C VAL A 120 -5.20 -3.52 -11.27
N THR A 121 -5.29 -4.78 -10.80
CA THR A 121 -4.26 -5.81 -11.02
C THR A 121 -4.00 -6.01 -12.52
N ASN A 122 -5.05 -6.13 -13.33
CA ASN A 122 -4.91 -6.29 -14.78
C ASN A 122 -4.30 -5.06 -15.46
N LEU A 123 -4.64 -3.85 -14.99
CA LEU A 123 -4.04 -2.61 -15.48
C LEU A 123 -2.55 -2.53 -15.12
N SER A 124 -2.19 -3.01 -13.93
CA SER A 124 -0.81 -3.04 -13.44
C SER A 124 0.12 -3.86 -14.32
N LEU A 125 -0.39 -4.89 -14.99
CA LEU A 125 0.35 -5.66 -16.00
C LEU A 125 0.77 -4.77 -17.19
N LEU A 126 -0.06 -3.80 -17.59
CA LEU A 126 0.26 -2.85 -18.67
C LEU A 126 1.39 -1.89 -18.29
N PHE A 127 1.61 -1.68 -17.00
CA PHE A 127 2.73 -0.89 -16.49
C PHE A 127 4.05 -1.67 -16.46
N GLY A 128 4.03 -2.98 -16.75
CA GLY A 128 5.22 -3.83 -16.81
C GLY A 128 5.52 -4.59 -15.52
N LEU A 129 4.59 -4.62 -14.55
CA LEU A 129 4.68 -5.50 -13.38
C LEU A 129 4.42 -6.96 -13.77
N SER A 130 5.01 -7.91 -13.03
CA SER A 130 4.68 -9.33 -13.17
C SER A 130 3.31 -9.64 -12.54
N ASP A 131 2.66 -10.76 -12.89
CA ASP A 131 1.36 -11.14 -12.31
C ASP A 131 1.39 -11.22 -10.77
N LYS A 132 2.52 -11.70 -10.23
CA LYS A 132 2.75 -11.74 -8.79
C LYS A 132 2.83 -10.33 -8.21
N ASP A 133 3.68 -9.47 -8.79
CA ASP A 133 3.91 -8.12 -8.27
C ASP A 133 2.65 -7.24 -8.43
N CYS A 134 1.83 -7.47 -9.46
CA CYS A 134 0.55 -6.78 -9.64
C CYS A 134 -0.40 -7.03 -8.46
N LYS A 135 -0.50 -8.28 -7.99
CA LYS A 135 -1.33 -8.64 -6.83
C LYS A 135 -0.76 -8.03 -5.56
N GLU A 136 0.56 -8.06 -5.39
CA GLU A 136 1.25 -7.47 -4.25
C GLU A 136 1.08 -5.94 -4.20
N ALA A 137 1.12 -5.26 -5.35
CA ALA A 137 0.97 -3.81 -5.48
C ALA A 137 -0.38 -3.27 -4.98
N VAL A 138 -1.43 -4.09 -5.00
CA VAL A 138 -2.79 -3.73 -4.50
C VAL A 138 -3.04 -4.29 -3.09
N SER A 139 -2.21 -5.21 -2.60
CA SER A 139 -2.43 -5.92 -1.33
C SER A 139 -1.30 -5.71 -0.31
N SER A 140 -0.28 -6.57 -0.32
CA SER A 140 0.80 -6.61 0.68
C SER A 140 1.63 -5.33 0.70
N THR A 141 1.90 -4.72 -0.45
CA THR A 141 2.64 -3.44 -0.53
C THR A 141 1.86 -2.30 0.11
N CYS A 142 0.54 -2.26 -0.08
CA CYS A 142 -0.32 -1.29 0.61
C CYS A 142 -0.26 -1.47 2.14
N ARG A 143 -0.22 -2.72 2.60
CA ARG A 143 -0.06 -3.05 4.03
C ARG A 143 1.31 -2.62 4.56
N SER A 144 2.39 -2.79 3.79
CA SER A 144 3.73 -2.36 4.23
C SER A 144 3.82 -0.84 4.39
N VAL A 145 3.14 -0.07 3.54
CA VAL A 145 3.04 1.40 3.68
C VAL A 145 2.40 1.80 5.00
N LEU A 146 1.28 1.16 5.36
CA LEU A 146 0.61 1.43 6.63
C LEU A 146 1.50 1.12 7.83
N LEU A 147 2.19 -0.02 7.80
CA LEU A 147 3.14 -0.39 8.86
C LEU A 147 4.33 0.57 8.93
N HIS A 148 4.84 1.04 7.79
CA HIS A 148 5.92 2.02 7.73
C HIS A 148 5.48 3.35 8.39
N GLY A 149 4.28 3.84 8.07
CA GLY A 149 3.72 5.05 8.70
C GLY A 149 3.58 4.93 10.23
N GLU A 150 3.11 3.78 10.72
CA GLU A 150 3.07 3.49 12.16
C GLU A 150 4.48 3.51 12.80
N THR A 151 5.48 2.93 12.12
CA THR A 151 6.87 2.94 12.62
C THR A 151 7.53 4.31 12.60
N ARG A 152 7.04 5.24 11.78
CA ARG A 152 7.47 6.64 11.74
C ARG A 152 6.86 7.45 12.88
N LYS A 153 5.61 7.16 13.25
CA LYS A 153 4.94 7.78 14.41
C LYS A 153 5.50 7.30 15.74
N THR A 154 5.83 6.02 15.79
CA THR A 154 6.42 5.37 16.97
C THR A 154 7.94 5.45 16.91
N ALA A 155 8.64 5.23 18.02
CA ALA A 155 10.10 5.19 18.03
C ALA A 155 10.62 3.86 17.43
N SER A 156 10.38 3.64 16.13
CA SER A 156 10.90 2.52 15.32
C SER A 156 10.80 1.15 16.01
N GLY A 157 9.58 0.74 16.39
CA GLY A 157 9.31 -0.62 16.90
C GLY A 157 8.52 -0.69 18.22
N ILE A 158 8.21 0.45 18.85
CA ILE A 158 7.44 0.49 20.10
C ILE A 158 5.99 0.92 19.80
N ILE A 159 5.05 -0.02 19.78
CA ILE A 159 3.62 0.31 19.62
C ILE A 159 3.05 0.69 21.00
N TYR A 160 2.81 1.98 21.21
CA TYR A 160 2.12 2.49 22.40
C TYR A 160 0.61 2.35 22.20
N THR A 161 0.00 1.33 22.80
CA THR A 161 -1.46 1.17 22.82
C THR A 161 -2.01 1.55 24.18
N VAL A 162 -2.98 2.47 24.20
CA VAL A 162 -3.78 2.74 25.39
C VAL A 162 -5.07 1.96 25.22
N LYS A 163 -5.24 0.88 25.99
CA LYS A 163 -6.52 0.19 26.02
C LYS A 163 -7.51 1.06 26.78
N SER A 164 -8.39 1.76 26.06
CA SER A 164 -9.55 2.37 26.68
C SER A 164 -10.51 1.26 27.12
N CYS A 165 -10.56 0.96 28.42
CA CYS A 165 -11.71 0.24 28.97
C CYS A 165 -12.91 1.18 28.93
N SER A 166 -13.67 1.16 27.84
CA SER A 166 -15.08 1.54 27.93
C SER A 166 -15.77 0.39 28.66
N GLU A 167 -16.18 0.62 29.91
CA GLU A 167 -17.04 -0.29 30.66
C GLU A 167 -18.34 -0.46 29.87
N ALA A 168 -18.44 -1.56 29.10
CA ALA A 168 -19.71 -2.03 28.57
C ALA A 168 -20.42 -2.75 29.71
N SER A 169 -21.29 -2.02 30.41
CA SER A 169 -22.33 -2.60 31.25
C SER A 169 -23.40 -3.24 30.36
N ASP A 170 -23.19 -4.49 29.96
CA ASP A 170 -24.25 -5.33 29.37
C ASP A 170 -24.49 -6.54 30.28
N GLN A 171 -25.34 -6.34 31.30
CA GLN A 171 -26.10 -7.42 31.92
C GLN A 171 -27.39 -7.60 31.11
N GLN A 172 -27.50 -8.66 30.30
CA GLN A 172 -28.80 -9.33 30.10
C GLN A 172 -28.66 -10.75 29.52
N GLU A 173 -28.74 -11.71 30.43
CA GLU A 173 -29.62 -12.90 30.43
C GLU A 173 -29.73 -13.76 29.15
N ALA A 174 -29.18 -14.97 29.23
CA ALA A 174 -29.40 -16.05 28.26
C ALA A 174 -30.80 -16.69 28.43
N PRO A 175 -31.49 -17.11 27.34
CA PRO A 175 -32.75 -17.85 27.46
C PRO A 175 -32.51 -19.36 27.72
N PRO A 176 -33.41 -20.05 28.45
CA PRO A 176 -33.24 -21.44 28.85
C PRO A 176 -33.50 -22.41 27.70
N GLN A 177 -32.63 -23.42 27.56
CA GLN A 177 -32.82 -24.55 26.65
C GLN A 177 -33.68 -25.62 27.33
N SER A 178 -34.81 -25.97 26.71
CA SER A 178 -35.69 -27.06 27.13
C SER A 178 -35.10 -28.42 26.71
N GLU A 179 -34.89 -29.29 27.70
CA GLU A 179 -34.60 -30.72 27.51
C GLU A 179 -35.81 -31.45 26.93
N THR A 180 -35.61 -32.30 25.90
CA THR A 180 -36.15 -33.66 25.90
C THR A 180 -35.26 -34.58 25.09
N CYS A 181 -34.93 -35.69 25.73
CA CYS A 181 -34.02 -36.76 25.34
C CYS A 181 -34.54 -37.64 24.20
N GLU A 182 -33.63 -38.17 23.37
CA GLU A 182 -33.63 -39.60 23.03
C GLU A 182 -32.25 -40.01 22.47
N ALA A 183 -31.74 -41.16 22.94
CA ALA A 183 -30.51 -41.81 22.47
C ALA A 183 -30.77 -43.33 22.40
N PRO A 184 -29.89 -44.15 21.77
CA PRO A 184 -29.30 -44.09 20.42
C PRO A 184 -29.62 -45.40 19.63
N PRO A 185 -28.99 -45.67 18.47
CA PRO A 185 -28.04 -46.78 18.54
C PRO A 185 -26.78 -46.61 17.71
N SER A 186 -25.72 -47.18 18.30
CA SER A 186 -24.35 -47.30 17.86
C SER A 186 -24.16 -48.27 16.67
N LYS A 187 -23.30 -47.91 15.72
CA LYS A 187 -22.65 -48.87 14.82
C LYS A 187 -21.13 -48.76 14.97
N LYS A 188 -20.55 -49.89 15.38
CA LYS A 188 -19.16 -50.13 15.76
C LYS A 188 -18.18 -49.90 14.60
N GLN A 189 -17.06 -49.24 14.89
CA GLN A 189 -15.81 -49.37 14.15
C GLN A 189 -15.29 -50.81 14.28
N LYS A 190 -14.81 -51.37 13.16
CA LYS A 190 -14.10 -52.65 13.11
C LYS A 190 -12.59 -52.34 13.16
N SER A 191 -11.92 -52.79 14.22
CA SER A 191 -10.46 -52.80 14.31
C SER A 191 -9.86 -54.06 13.65
N SER A 192 -8.65 -53.88 13.15
CA SER A 192 -7.68 -54.83 12.57
C SER A 192 -7.54 -56.22 13.22
N VAL A 193 -7.06 -57.21 12.44
CA VAL A 193 -5.81 -58.02 12.68
C VAL A 193 -5.73 -59.21 11.69
N THR A 194 -4.64 -59.22 10.91
CA THR A 194 -3.72 -60.32 10.51
C THR A 194 -4.24 -61.68 10.00
N GLU A 195 -3.79 -62.05 8.79
CA GLU A 195 -2.91 -63.22 8.52
C GLU A 195 -1.74 -62.75 7.64
#